data_AF-A0A7V6AQ82-F1
#
_entry.id   AF-A0A7V6AQ82-F1
#
_cell.length_a   1.000
_cell.length_b   1.000
_cell.length_c   1.000
_cell.angle_alpha   90.00
_cell.angle_beta   90.00
_cell.angle_gamma   90.00
#
_symmetry.space_group_name_H-M   'P 1'
#
loop_
_entity.id
_entity.type
_entity.pdbx_description
1 polymer ?
#
loop_
_entity_poly.entity_id
_entity_poly.type
_entity_poly.pdbx_seq_one_letter_code
_entity_poly.pdbx_strand_id
1 'polypeptide(L)'
;MTRDRSKIWRKLKPFVVAIVLIWWGAMIVLLVKRTSVPNHIELGDVNIVDMGELISEDYYSVTFRGKKIGYSSITRREIPDGQLIQETSFYRLNIGGISQEITTGGIITVDDSLRAKTMTYDFSGGGYRTTVNAVIRNGELRVEIITPTARRGMIVPLEEPIYTPTVLPELLKERGFERGSFDLPSFNPLTSMARSYRVDVVGQDRIRRFGDRDVWEVRLVYGPLITTMFIDTTGTLLMEQTPEGFMSVRENREKAMRIDLRDDVELDFMTEFQIPLGVAVIERPREAVRLVLRVRNLQAGLFDLDDFNQTWDDEDSILTVDSRGIPEATLPEVLPSDTAQTADIQSRDRRMVSAAERITRGAGTDFERLQAINDYLYKNIDKSLTASIPSALDVLQRMRGDCNEHSVLFVALARALGIPARMNVGLIYMDGYFYYHAWVQAFADGEWHTFDATLGQNPVDATHVKLTAGDLDQMLALLRFGEARLSFVEVEYEGDNVER
;
A
#
# COMPACT_ATOMS: atom_id res chain seq x y z
N MET A 1 44.94 -28.06 42.05
CA MET A 1 43.49 -28.16 41.73
C MET A 1 43.19 -28.15 40.21
N THR A 2 44.08 -28.68 39.36
CA THR A 2 43.97 -28.56 37.88
C THR A 2 43.82 -29.89 37.15
N ARG A 3 43.81 -31.03 37.86
CA ARG A 3 43.80 -32.38 37.26
C ARG A 3 42.41 -33.01 37.07
N ASP A 4 41.35 -32.35 37.57
CA ASP A 4 39.99 -32.92 37.61
C ASP A 4 39.03 -32.34 36.55
N ARG A 5 39.33 -31.14 36.03
CA ARG A 5 38.50 -30.51 34.98
C ARG A 5 38.54 -31.26 33.65
N SER A 6 39.65 -31.92 33.31
CA SER A 6 39.80 -32.61 32.00
C SER A 6 39.00 -33.92 31.90
N LYS A 7 38.80 -34.65 33.01
CA LYS A 7 37.98 -35.88 33.05
C LYS A 7 36.48 -35.56 32.94
N ILE A 8 36.05 -34.49 33.60
CA ILE A 8 34.67 -33.99 33.53
C ILE A 8 34.37 -33.50 32.12
N TRP A 9 35.27 -32.71 31.52
CA TRP A 9 35.11 -32.25 30.13
C TRP A 9 35.07 -33.39 29.12
N ARG A 10 35.84 -34.46 29.31
CA ARG A 10 35.79 -35.64 28.42
C ARG A 10 34.46 -36.38 28.46
N LYS A 11 33.76 -36.35 29.59
CA LYS A 11 32.42 -36.95 29.74
C LYS A 11 31.29 -36.01 29.29
N LEU A 12 31.45 -34.69 29.46
CA LEU A 12 30.47 -33.69 29.04
C LEU A 12 30.55 -33.33 27.55
N LYS A 13 31.72 -33.43 26.91
CA LYS A 13 31.91 -33.10 25.49
C LYS A 13 30.91 -33.80 24.54
N PRO A 14 30.65 -35.12 24.63
CA PRO A 14 29.63 -35.75 23.77
C PRO A 14 28.22 -35.22 24.02
N PHE A 15 27.90 -34.86 25.26
CA PHE A 15 26.58 -34.32 25.62
C PHE A 15 26.38 -32.89 25.09
N VAL A 16 27.40 -32.04 25.19
CA VAL A 16 27.40 -30.69 24.63
C VAL A 16 27.32 -30.74 23.10
N VAL A 17 28.08 -31.64 22.46
CA VAL A 17 28.01 -31.83 20.99
C VAL A 17 26.62 -32.30 20.56
N ALA A 18 26.00 -33.22 21.29
CA ALA A 18 24.64 -33.66 21.01
C ALA A 18 23.62 -32.52 21.14
N ILE A 19 23.71 -31.69 22.18
CA ILE A 19 22.85 -30.52 22.36
C ILE A 19 23.02 -29.51 21.22
N VAL A 20 24.26 -29.24 20.81
CA VAL A 20 24.55 -28.32 19.70
C VAL A 20 24.01 -28.86 18.38
N LEU A 21 24.15 -30.17 18.12
CA LEU A 21 23.60 -30.80 16.90
C LEU A 21 22.08 -30.84 16.88
N ILE A 22 21.43 -31.08 18.03
CA ILE A 22 19.98 -31.03 18.16
C ILE A 22 19.49 -29.58 17.95
N TRP A 23 20.15 -28.61 18.57
CA TRP A 23 19.82 -27.19 18.40
C TRP A 23 20.07 -26.73 16.97
N TRP A 24 21.17 -27.14 16.34
CA TRP A 24 21.48 -26.83 14.94
C TRP A 24 20.49 -27.50 13.97
N GLY A 25 20.12 -28.76 14.23
CA GLY A 25 19.06 -29.44 13.48
C GLY A 25 17.70 -28.78 13.65
N ALA A 26 17.35 -28.35 14.87
CA ALA A 26 16.14 -27.57 15.14
C ALA A 26 16.17 -26.20 14.44
N MET A 27 17.33 -25.54 14.42
CA MET A 27 17.53 -24.28 13.71
C MET A 27 17.46 -24.47 12.19
N ILE A 28 17.96 -25.58 11.64
CA ILE A 28 17.78 -25.92 10.23
C ILE A 28 16.33 -26.26 9.93
N VAL A 29 15.62 -26.98 10.81
CA VAL A 29 14.19 -27.25 10.63
C VAL A 29 13.37 -25.96 10.73
N LEU A 30 13.72 -25.04 11.63
CA LEU A 30 13.10 -23.72 11.72
C LEU A 30 13.47 -22.84 10.52
N LEU A 31 14.72 -22.90 10.06
CA LEU A 31 15.20 -22.20 8.88
C LEU A 31 14.46 -22.74 7.65
N VAL A 32 14.41 -24.06 7.45
CA VAL A 32 13.63 -24.71 6.39
C VAL A 32 12.15 -24.38 6.55
N LYS A 33 11.54 -24.40 7.74
CA LYS A 33 10.15 -23.93 7.91
C LYS A 33 9.97 -22.44 7.58
N ARG A 34 11.02 -21.63 7.71
CA ARG A 34 11.02 -20.19 7.42
C ARG A 34 11.42 -19.85 5.98
N THR A 35 12.20 -20.71 5.31
CA THR A 35 12.75 -20.53 3.95
C THR A 35 12.16 -21.51 2.94
N SER A 36 11.30 -22.44 3.38
CA SER A 36 10.39 -23.12 2.49
C SER A 36 9.45 -22.04 1.99
N VAL A 37 9.72 -21.53 0.79
CA VAL A 37 8.69 -21.01 -0.10
C VAL A 37 7.47 -21.90 0.12
N PRO A 38 6.28 -21.37 0.43
CA PRO A 38 5.12 -22.20 0.60
C PRO A 38 4.89 -22.96 -0.71
N ASN A 39 5.35 -24.21 -0.75
CA ASN A 39 4.94 -25.17 -1.76
C ASN A 39 3.48 -25.42 -1.46
N HIS A 40 2.64 -24.68 -2.18
CA HIS A 40 1.22 -24.52 -1.94
C HIS A 40 0.91 -23.79 -0.63
N ILE A 41 0.47 -22.54 -0.77
CA ILE A 41 -0.54 -22.01 0.14
C ILE A 41 -1.78 -22.86 -0.11
N GLU A 42 -1.99 -23.87 0.74
CA GLU A 42 -3.31 -24.48 0.87
C GLU A 42 -4.24 -23.37 1.36
N LEU A 43 -4.96 -22.77 0.41
CA LEU A 43 -6.16 -22.00 0.68
C LEU A 43 -7.03 -22.88 1.57
N GLY A 44 -7.19 -22.47 2.83
CA GLY A 44 -7.89 -23.26 3.84
C GLY A 44 -9.27 -23.69 3.34
N ASP A 45 -9.46 -25.01 3.26
CA ASP A 45 -10.72 -25.74 3.27
C ASP A 45 -11.90 -25.11 2.49
N VAL A 46 -11.66 -24.74 1.25
CA VAL A 46 -12.66 -24.99 0.21
C VAL A 46 -11.97 -25.89 -0.81
N ASN A 47 -12.42 -27.15 -0.88
CA ASN A 47 -12.05 -28.08 -1.95
C ASN A 47 -12.69 -27.56 -3.27
N ILE A 48 -12.14 -26.48 -3.82
CA ILE A 48 -12.59 -25.82 -5.07
C ILE A 48 -12.14 -26.62 -6.30
N VAL A 49 -11.25 -27.59 -6.10
CA VAL A 49 -10.67 -28.42 -7.17
C VAL A 49 -11.74 -29.18 -7.98
N ASP A 50 -12.97 -29.34 -7.45
CA ASP A 50 -14.05 -30.12 -8.07
C ASP A 50 -15.33 -29.31 -8.41
N MET A 51 -15.31 -27.98 -8.31
CA MET A 51 -16.47 -27.17 -8.74
C MET A 51 -16.30 -26.68 -10.17
N GLY A 52 -17.06 -27.29 -11.09
CA GLY A 52 -17.24 -26.77 -12.44
C GLY A 52 -16.23 -27.26 -13.48
N GLU A 53 -16.57 -27.10 -14.75
CA GLU A 53 -15.71 -27.48 -15.88
C GLU A 53 -14.62 -26.44 -16.11
N LEU A 54 -13.36 -26.89 -16.32
CA LEU A 54 -12.23 -25.98 -16.53
C LEU A 54 -12.36 -25.28 -17.90
N ILE A 55 -12.45 -23.95 -17.89
CA ILE A 55 -12.49 -23.12 -19.10
C ILE A 55 -11.06 -22.75 -19.52
N SER A 56 -10.29 -22.17 -18.61
CA SER A 56 -8.93 -21.73 -18.89
C SER A 56 -8.04 -21.69 -17.65
N GLU A 57 -6.74 -21.77 -17.90
CA GLU A 57 -5.70 -21.58 -16.90
C GLU A 57 -4.59 -20.74 -17.53
N ASP A 58 -4.44 -19.50 -17.04
CA ASP A 58 -3.49 -18.53 -17.56
C ASP A 58 -2.43 -18.21 -16.53
N TYR A 59 -1.18 -18.14 -16.96
CA TYR A 59 -0.03 -17.85 -16.10
C TYR A 59 0.73 -16.64 -16.63
N TYR A 60 1.20 -15.80 -15.72
CA TYR A 60 1.89 -14.56 -16.06
C TYR A 60 3.18 -14.42 -15.26
N SER A 61 4.26 -14.06 -15.95
CA SER A 61 5.47 -13.56 -15.31
C SER A 61 5.25 -12.10 -14.96
N VAL A 62 5.46 -11.72 -13.70
CA VAL A 62 5.38 -10.32 -13.26
C VAL A 62 6.77 -9.74 -13.09
N THR A 63 6.98 -8.58 -13.71
CA THR A 63 8.25 -7.86 -13.70
C THR A 63 8.05 -6.41 -13.28
N PHE A 64 9.07 -5.82 -12.67
CA PHE A 64 9.18 -4.39 -12.41
C PHE A 64 10.46 -3.87 -13.07
N ARG A 65 10.35 -2.87 -13.95
CA ARG A 65 11.46 -2.32 -14.75
C ARG A 65 12.30 -3.40 -15.44
N GLY A 66 11.63 -4.44 -15.94
CA GLY A 66 12.24 -5.57 -16.66
C GLY A 66 12.83 -6.67 -15.77
N LYS A 67 12.94 -6.47 -14.45
CA LYS A 67 13.38 -7.51 -13.50
C LYS A 67 12.18 -8.30 -13.00
N LYS A 68 12.31 -9.64 -12.95
CA LYS A 68 11.21 -10.51 -12.50
C LYS A 68 11.08 -10.46 -10.98
N ILE A 69 9.89 -10.06 -10.53
CA ILE A 69 9.56 -9.91 -9.11
C ILE A 69 8.55 -10.94 -8.64
N GLY A 70 7.90 -11.67 -9.56
CA GLY A 70 6.82 -12.56 -9.17
C GLY A 70 6.14 -13.26 -10.34
N TYR A 71 4.98 -13.83 -10.03
CA TYR A 71 4.07 -14.40 -11.00
C TYR A 71 2.63 -14.23 -10.52
N SER A 72 1.70 -14.33 -11.46
CA SER A 72 0.28 -14.50 -11.17
C SER A 72 -0.33 -15.59 -12.05
N SER A 73 -1.45 -16.13 -11.61
CA SER A 73 -2.23 -17.10 -12.36
C SER A 73 -3.72 -16.85 -12.17
N ILE A 74 -4.47 -17.10 -13.24
CA ILE A 74 -5.93 -16.96 -13.27
C ILE A 74 -6.50 -18.26 -13.83
N THR A 75 -7.36 -18.90 -13.05
CA THR A 75 -8.06 -20.12 -13.41
C THR A 75 -9.54 -19.81 -13.50
N ARG A 76 -10.18 -20.20 -14.61
CA ARG A 76 -11.63 -20.01 -14.83
C ARG A 76 -12.33 -21.34 -14.96
N ARG A 77 -13.49 -21.46 -14.30
CA ARG A 77 -14.34 -22.65 -14.34
C ARG A 77 -15.79 -22.26 -14.57
N GLU A 78 -16.49 -23.03 -15.37
CA GLU A 78 -17.92 -22.89 -15.60
C GLU A 78 -18.70 -23.52 -14.45
N ILE A 79 -19.66 -22.80 -13.89
CA ILE A 79 -20.55 -23.27 -12.82
C ILE A 79 -22.02 -23.06 -13.24
N PRO A 80 -23.00 -23.75 -12.65
CA PRO A 80 -24.39 -23.71 -13.13
C PRO A 80 -25.05 -22.32 -13.25
N ASP A 81 -24.54 -21.31 -12.54
CA ASP A 81 -25.07 -19.94 -12.54
C ASP A 81 -24.00 -18.89 -12.92
N GLY A 82 -23.05 -19.26 -13.78
CA GLY A 82 -22.03 -18.37 -14.35
C GLY A 82 -20.62 -18.94 -14.27
N GLN A 83 -19.67 -18.18 -13.74
CA GLN A 83 -18.26 -18.60 -13.68
C GLN A 83 -17.66 -18.44 -12.30
N LEU A 84 -16.68 -19.30 -12.01
CA LEU A 84 -15.77 -19.21 -10.89
C LEU A 84 -14.38 -18.81 -11.41
N ILE A 85 -13.86 -17.71 -10.90
CA ILE A 85 -12.54 -17.18 -11.23
C ILE A 85 -11.67 -17.28 -9.98
N GLN A 86 -10.57 -18.00 -10.10
CA GLN A 86 -9.55 -18.11 -9.06
C GLN A 86 -8.30 -17.36 -9.49
N GLU A 87 -7.83 -16.47 -8.64
CA GLU A 87 -6.63 -15.67 -8.85
C GLU A 87 -5.60 -16.05 -7.80
N THR A 88 -4.33 -16.10 -8.18
CA THR A 88 -3.23 -16.31 -7.24
C THR A 88 -2.03 -15.52 -7.72
N SER A 89 -1.39 -14.78 -6.83
CA SER A 89 -0.15 -14.07 -7.14
C SER A 89 0.87 -14.25 -6.03
N PHE A 90 2.14 -14.23 -6.43
CA PHE A 90 3.29 -14.21 -5.55
C PHE A 90 4.24 -13.13 -6.01
N TYR A 91 4.68 -12.30 -5.08
CA TYR A 91 5.67 -11.25 -5.29
C TYR A 91 6.77 -11.36 -4.24
N ARG A 92 7.99 -11.09 -4.67
CA ARG A 92 9.13 -10.87 -3.79
C ARG A 92 9.68 -9.48 -4.07
N LEU A 93 9.54 -8.60 -3.10
CA LEU A 93 9.91 -7.19 -3.19
C LEU A 93 10.98 -6.88 -2.15
N ASN A 94 12.05 -6.21 -2.56
CA ASN A 94 12.99 -5.61 -1.61
C ASN A 94 12.53 -4.19 -1.29
N ILE A 95 12.33 -3.90 -0.01
CA ILE A 95 11.94 -2.58 0.47
C ILE A 95 12.87 -2.24 1.64
N GLY A 96 13.69 -1.20 1.49
CA GLY A 96 14.58 -0.73 2.56
C GLY A 96 15.58 -1.79 3.05
N GLY A 97 16.11 -2.59 2.13
CA GLY A 97 17.06 -3.67 2.38
C GLY A 97 16.43 -4.97 2.89
N ILE A 98 15.11 -5.04 3.00
CA ILE A 98 14.38 -6.20 3.51
C ILE A 98 13.58 -6.85 2.37
N SER A 99 13.86 -8.13 2.09
CA SER A 99 13.06 -8.94 1.18
C SER A 99 11.74 -9.33 1.83
N GLN A 100 10.64 -8.89 1.24
CA GLN A 100 9.28 -9.24 1.63
C GLN A 100 8.65 -10.15 0.57
N GLU A 101 8.08 -11.26 1.05
CA GLU A 101 7.24 -12.13 0.23
C GLU A 101 5.78 -11.75 0.46
N ILE A 102 5.07 -11.50 -0.63
CA ILE A 102 3.66 -11.12 -0.64
C ILE A 102 2.92 -12.13 -1.49
N THR A 103 1.86 -12.69 -0.94
CA THR A 103 0.99 -13.63 -1.64
C THR A 103 -0.43 -13.12 -1.62
N THR A 104 -1.10 -13.20 -2.76
CA THR A 104 -2.52 -12.88 -2.87
C THR A 104 -3.28 -14.07 -3.44
N GLY A 105 -4.49 -14.28 -2.94
CA GLY A 105 -5.44 -15.26 -3.45
C GLY A 105 -6.80 -14.59 -3.65
N GLY A 106 -7.49 -14.94 -4.73
CA GLY A 106 -8.82 -14.42 -5.03
C GLY A 106 -9.73 -15.55 -5.48
N ILE A 107 -10.97 -15.57 -4.99
CA ILE A 107 -12.03 -16.46 -5.47
C ILE A 107 -13.26 -15.60 -5.74
N ILE A 108 -13.65 -15.51 -6.99
CA ILE A 108 -14.73 -14.64 -7.47
C ILE A 108 -15.76 -15.52 -8.17
N THR A 109 -17.03 -15.34 -7.84
CA THR A 109 -18.13 -15.88 -8.66
C THR A 109 -18.82 -14.76 -9.41
N VAL A 110 -19.12 -15.01 -10.68
CA VAL A 110 -19.84 -14.08 -11.55
C VAL A 110 -21.05 -14.78 -12.16
N ASP A 111 -22.06 -14.01 -12.57
CA ASP A 111 -23.17 -14.53 -13.39
C ASP A 111 -22.82 -14.63 -14.89
N ASP A 112 -23.76 -15.11 -15.70
CA ASP A 112 -23.61 -15.21 -17.16
C ASP A 112 -23.42 -13.86 -17.86
N SER A 113 -23.70 -12.75 -17.18
CA SER A 113 -23.42 -11.39 -17.64
C SER A 113 -22.11 -10.84 -17.04
N LEU A 114 -21.27 -11.71 -16.47
CA LEU A 114 -20.00 -11.41 -15.83
C LEU A 114 -20.09 -10.47 -14.62
N ARG A 115 -21.28 -10.28 -14.04
CA ARG A 115 -21.49 -9.44 -12.86
C ARG A 115 -21.06 -10.21 -11.63
N ALA A 116 -20.31 -9.56 -10.74
CA ALA A 116 -19.85 -10.19 -9.52
C ALA A 116 -21.04 -10.60 -8.61
N LYS A 117 -20.93 -11.76 -7.97
CA LYS A 117 -21.87 -12.29 -6.98
C LYS A 117 -21.20 -12.42 -5.61
N THR A 118 -20.07 -13.12 -5.56
CA THR A 118 -19.24 -13.26 -4.37
C THR A 118 -17.78 -13.04 -4.71
N MET A 119 -17.03 -12.49 -3.77
CA MET A 119 -15.59 -12.31 -3.89
C MET A 119 -14.94 -12.59 -2.54
N THR A 120 -13.92 -13.42 -2.51
CA THR A 120 -13.05 -13.62 -1.35
C THR A 120 -11.64 -13.34 -1.78
N TYR A 121 -10.99 -12.40 -1.10
CA TYR A 121 -9.59 -12.05 -1.33
C TYR A 121 -8.79 -12.33 -0.07
N ASP A 122 -7.65 -12.97 -0.23
CA ASP A 122 -6.65 -13.17 0.79
C ASP A 122 -5.40 -12.40 0.40
N PHE A 123 -4.88 -11.61 1.34
CA PHE A 123 -3.62 -10.92 1.23
C PHE A 123 -2.73 -11.38 2.38
N SER A 124 -1.51 -11.83 2.10
CA SER A 124 -0.53 -12.15 3.13
C SER A 124 0.84 -11.60 2.78
N GLY A 125 1.48 -10.96 3.75
CA GLY A 125 2.82 -10.38 3.64
C GLY A 125 3.39 -10.12 5.03
N GLY A 126 4.71 -10.26 5.21
CA GLY A 126 5.39 -9.91 6.47
C GLY A 126 4.90 -10.65 7.74
N GLY A 127 4.28 -11.82 7.59
CA GLY A 127 3.66 -12.57 8.71
C GLY A 127 2.25 -12.08 9.11
N TYR A 128 1.67 -11.19 8.31
CA TYR A 128 0.32 -10.66 8.45
C TYR A 128 -0.58 -11.25 7.35
N ARG A 129 -1.87 -11.49 7.67
CA ARG A 129 -2.86 -11.96 6.70
C ARG A 129 -4.18 -11.23 6.91
N THR A 130 -4.73 -10.70 5.82
CA THR A 130 -6.06 -10.11 5.76
C THR A 130 -6.90 -10.87 4.76
N THR A 131 -8.13 -11.20 5.16
CA THR A 131 -9.13 -11.79 4.28
C THR A 131 -10.28 -10.82 4.12
N VAL A 132 -10.71 -10.58 2.89
CA VAL A 132 -11.87 -9.73 2.55
C VAL A 132 -12.90 -10.62 1.87
N ASN A 133 -14.03 -10.84 2.53
CA ASN A 133 -15.18 -11.53 1.97
C ASN A 133 -16.22 -10.51 1.54
N ALA A 134 -16.73 -10.61 0.33
CA ALA A 134 -17.73 -9.71 -0.21
C ALA A 134 -18.84 -10.50 -0.88
N VAL A 135 -20.09 -10.14 -0.57
CA VAL A 135 -21.29 -10.80 -1.11
C VAL A 135 -22.27 -9.73 -1.56
N ILE A 136 -22.71 -9.83 -2.82
CA ILE A 136 -23.68 -8.91 -3.42
C ILE A 136 -25.06 -9.53 -3.34
N ARG A 137 -25.99 -8.87 -2.65
CA ARG A 137 -27.39 -9.29 -2.54
C ARG A 137 -28.31 -8.09 -2.45
N ASN A 138 -29.40 -8.09 -3.23
CA ASN A 138 -30.45 -7.07 -3.19
C ASN A 138 -29.95 -5.63 -3.41
N GLY A 139 -28.97 -5.43 -4.31
CA GLY A 139 -28.39 -4.10 -4.54
C GLY A 139 -27.47 -3.61 -3.41
N GLU A 140 -27.06 -4.49 -2.50
CA GLU A 140 -26.10 -4.19 -1.43
C GLU A 140 -24.87 -5.07 -1.56
N LEU A 141 -23.70 -4.46 -1.42
CA LEU A 141 -22.43 -5.14 -1.23
C LEU A 141 -22.17 -5.28 0.28
N ARG A 142 -22.18 -6.51 0.79
CA ARG A 142 -21.81 -6.80 2.18
C ARG A 142 -20.38 -7.27 2.21
N VAL A 143 -19.52 -6.51 2.87
CA VAL A 143 -18.08 -6.80 2.97
C VAL A 143 -17.75 -7.15 4.41
N GLU A 144 -16.98 -8.21 4.60
CA GLU A 144 -16.39 -8.61 5.86
C GLU A 144 -14.87 -8.64 5.72
N ILE A 145 -14.19 -7.81 6.49
CA ILE A 145 -12.73 -7.76 6.58
C ILE A 145 -12.30 -8.51 7.84
N ILE A 146 -11.42 -9.47 7.68
CA ILE A 146 -10.87 -10.30 8.75
C ILE A 146 -9.36 -10.06 8.78
N THR A 147 -8.89 -9.51 9.89
CA THR A 147 -7.47 -9.42 10.23
C THR A 147 -7.17 -10.42 11.35
N PRO A 148 -5.91 -10.65 11.75
CA PRO A 148 -5.63 -11.58 12.85
C PRO A 148 -6.13 -11.09 14.21
N THR A 149 -6.59 -9.85 14.30
CA THR A 149 -6.94 -9.15 15.56
C THR A 149 -8.37 -8.62 15.58
N ALA A 150 -9.03 -8.55 14.42
CA ALA A 150 -10.39 -8.06 14.30
C ALA A 150 -11.15 -8.69 13.13
N ARG A 151 -12.47 -8.71 13.26
CA ARG A 151 -13.41 -9.01 12.18
C ARG A 151 -14.41 -7.87 12.10
N ARG A 152 -14.68 -7.37 10.90
CA ARG A 152 -15.54 -6.21 10.68
C ARG A 152 -16.42 -6.39 9.46
N GLY A 153 -17.70 -6.07 9.60
CA GLY A 153 -18.63 -5.95 8.48
C GLY A 153 -18.86 -4.49 8.07
N MET A 154 -19.12 -4.26 6.78
CA MET A 154 -19.72 -3.05 6.24
C MET A 154 -20.73 -3.40 5.15
N ILE A 155 -21.68 -2.49 4.93
CA ILE A 155 -22.67 -2.61 3.88
C ILE A 155 -22.54 -1.35 3.02
N VAL A 156 -22.33 -1.56 1.73
CA VAL A 156 -22.23 -0.50 0.72
C VAL A 156 -23.42 -0.65 -0.22
N PRO A 157 -24.32 0.36 -0.30
CA PRO A 157 -25.37 0.34 -1.31
C PRO A 157 -24.77 0.44 -2.70
N LEU A 158 -25.31 -0.32 -3.65
CA LEU A 158 -24.89 -0.32 -5.05
C LEU A 158 -25.98 0.31 -5.90
N GLU A 159 -25.61 1.33 -6.68
CA GLU A 159 -26.50 1.93 -7.68
C GLU A 159 -26.61 1.06 -8.93
N GLU A 160 -25.56 0.30 -9.23
CA GLU A 160 -25.44 -0.53 -10.42
C GLU A 160 -24.65 -1.83 -10.12
N PRO A 161 -24.77 -2.88 -10.97
CA PRO A 161 -23.98 -4.09 -10.82
C PRO A 161 -22.48 -3.81 -10.95
N ILE A 162 -21.68 -4.47 -10.13
CA ILE A 162 -20.21 -4.32 -10.14
C ILE A 162 -19.52 -5.49 -10.83
N TYR A 163 -18.37 -5.20 -11.42
CA TYR A 163 -17.51 -6.12 -12.17
C TYR A 163 -16.10 -6.11 -11.56
N THR A 164 -15.31 -7.13 -11.83
CA THR A 164 -13.87 -7.14 -11.51
C THR A 164 -13.04 -6.85 -12.76
N PRO A 165 -11.87 -6.19 -12.68
CA PRO A 165 -11.01 -5.98 -13.85
C PRO A 165 -10.65 -7.28 -14.59
N THR A 166 -10.61 -8.41 -13.89
CA THR A 166 -10.30 -9.73 -14.45
C THR A 166 -11.31 -10.27 -15.46
N VAL A 167 -12.56 -9.81 -15.42
CA VAL A 167 -13.58 -10.17 -16.44
C VAL A 167 -13.51 -9.30 -17.69
N LEU A 168 -12.73 -8.21 -17.67
CA LEU A 168 -12.72 -7.24 -18.76
C LEU A 168 -12.37 -7.86 -20.13
N PRO A 169 -11.38 -8.75 -20.28
CA PRO A 169 -11.09 -9.37 -21.57
C PRO A 169 -12.28 -10.13 -22.17
N GLU A 170 -13.07 -10.80 -21.34
CA GLU A 170 -14.25 -11.55 -21.76
C GLU A 170 -15.43 -10.63 -22.06
N LEU A 171 -15.64 -9.61 -21.22
CA LEU A 171 -16.64 -8.57 -21.44
C LEU A 171 -16.43 -7.85 -22.78
N LEU A 172 -15.17 -7.54 -23.13
CA LEU A 172 -14.84 -6.87 -24.39
C LEU A 172 -15.03 -7.79 -25.60
N LYS A 173 -14.73 -9.09 -25.45
CA LYS A 173 -15.01 -10.11 -26.46
C LYS A 173 -16.51 -10.19 -26.75
N GLU A 174 -17.37 -10.22 -25.74
CA GLU A 174 -18.83 -10.23 -25.91
C GLU A 174 -19.36 -8.95 -26.59
N ARG A 175 -18.71 -7.82 -26.33
CA ARG A 175 -19.02 -6.53 -26.97
C ARG A 175 -18.34 -6.31 -28.32
N GLY A 176 -17.60 -7.30 -28.84
CA GLY A 176 -16.93 -7.20 -30.14
C GLY A 176 -15.81 -6.16 -30.22
N PHE A 177 -15.23 -5.75 -29.08
CA PHE A 177 -14.16 -4.74 -28.99
C PHE A 177 -14.51 -3.39 -29.66
N GLU A 178 -15.75 -2.93 -29.51
CA GLU A 178 -16.14 -1.60 -29.99
C GLU A 178 -15.24 -0.50 -29.41
N ARG A 179 -14.69 0.34 -30.30
CA ARG A 179 -13.84 1.47 -29.90
C ARG A 179 -14.65 2.51 -29.15
N GLY A 180 -14.06 3.09 -28.12
CA GLY A 180 -14.67 4.13 -27.31
C GLY A 180 -14.28 4.00 -25.85
N SER A 181 -14.96 4.79 -25.03
CA SER A 181 -14.75 4.79 -23.58
C SER A 181 -16.05 4.45 -22.86
N PHE A 182 -15.96 3.65 -21.80
CA PHE A 182 -17.09 3.38 -20.92
C PHE A 182 -16.61 3.19 -19.48
N ASP A 183 -17.51 3.41 -18.54
CA ASP A 183 -17.25 3.16 -17.13
C ASP A 183 -17.58 1.71 -16.77
N LEU A 184 -16.69 1.06 -16.04
CA LEU A 184 -16.82 -0.28 -15.50
C LEU A 184 -16.97 -0.16 -13.97
N PRO A 185 -18.20 -0.20 -13.44
CA PRO A 185 -18.45 -0.12 -12.01
C PRO A 185 -17.77 -1.28 -11.31
N SER A 186 -17.02 -1.01 -10.24
CA SER A 186 -16.22 -2.03 -9.58
C SER A 186 -16.08 -1.76 -8.09
N PHE A 187 -15.46 -2.70 -7.40
CA PHE A 187 -15.16 -2.63 -5.98
C PHE A 187 -13.71 -3.01 -5.75
N ASN A 188 -12.96 -2.13 -5.07
CA ASN A 188 -11.59 -2.42 -4.68
C ASN A 188 -11.56 -2.99 -3.26
N PRO A 189 -11.16 -4.25 -3.06
CA PRO A 189 -11.13 -4.87 -1.73
C PRO A 189 -10.06 -4.27 -0.80
N LEU A 190 -9.01 -3.66 -1.35
CA LEU A 190 -7.95 -3.03 -0.55
C LEU A 190 -8.43 -1.73 0.10
N THR A 191 -9.20 -0.92 -0.64
CA THR A 191 -9.68 0.38 -0.16
C THR A 191 -11.13 0.33 0.31
N SER A 192 -11.82 -0.79 0.09
CA SER A 192 -13.22 -1.01 0.44
C SER A 192 -14.18 0.01 -0.19
N MET A 193 -13.81 0.56 -1.34
CA MET A 193 -14.60 1.55 -2.07
C MET A 193 -15.18 0.96 -3.36
N ALA A 194 -16.46 1.24 -3.60
CA ALA A 194 -17.08 1.07 -4.90
C ALA A 194 -16.75 2.29 -5.77
N ARG A 195 -16.03 2.08 -6.87
CA ARG A 195 -15.67 3.12 -7.85
C ARG A 195 -15.64 2.50 -9.25
N SER A 196 -15.86 3.33 -10.25
CA SER A 196 -15.80 2.89 -11.64
C SER A 196 -14.39 3.04 -12.21
N TYR A 197 -13.94 2.02 -12.92
CA TYR A 197 -12.80 2.14 -13.82
C TYR A 197 -13.26 2.77 -15.12
N ARG A 198 -12.51 3.74 -15.66
CA ARG A 198 -12.71 4.16 -17.04
C ARG A 198 -11.94 3.21 -17.95
N VAL A 199 -12.65 2.56 -18.87
CA VAL A 199 -12.08 1.67 -19.89
C VAL A 199 -12.05 2.42 -21.21
N ASP A 200 -10.87 2.61 -21.78
CA ASP A 200 -10.68 3.12 -23.14
C ASP A 200 -10.25 1.99 -24.07
N VAL A 201 -11.11 1.59 -25.01
CA VAL A 201 -10.77 0.67 -26.09
C VAL A 201 -10.13 1.49 -27.22
N VAL A 202 -8.79 1.52 -27.25
CA VAL A 202 -8.02 2.45 -28.09
C VAL A 202 -8.06 2.00 -29.55
N GLY A 203 -7.69 0.75 -29.81
CA GLY A 203 -7.63 0.22 -31.15
C GLY A 203 -6.87 -1.09 -31.25
N GLN A 204 -6.80 -1.58 -32.48
CA GLN A 204 -6.13 -2.82 -32.82
C GLN A 204 -4.72 -2.50 -33.33
N ASP A 205 -3.72 -3.16 -32.78
CA ASP A 205 -2.33 -3.10 -33.22
C ASP A 205 -1.79 -4.51 -33.49
N ARG A 206 -0.84 -4.60 -34.41
CA ARG A 206 -0.04 -5.81 -34.65
C ARG A 206 1.31 -5.63 -33.99
N ILE A 207 1.35 -5.99 -32.72
CA ILE A 207 2.58 -5.90 -31.93
C ILE A 207 3.44 -7.10 -32.28
N ARG A 208 4.59 -6.87 -32.93
CA ARG A 208 5.57 -7.91 -33.31
C ARG A 208 5.88 -8.92 -32.18
N ARG A 209 5.84 -8.49 -30.92
CA ARG A 209 6.05 -9.34 -29.74
C ARG A 209 5.03 -10.47 -29.61
N PHE A 210 3.83 -10.31 -30.16
CA PHE A 210 2.74 -11.30 -30.12
C PHE A 210 2.57 -12.06 -31.46
N GLY A 211 3.56 -11.95 -32.37
CA GLY A 211 3.51 -12.58 -33.69
C GLY A 211 2.49 -11.93 -34.62
N ASP A 212 1.83 -12.74 -35.45
CA ASP A 212 0.81 -12.28 -36.41
C ASP A 212 -0.61 -12.18 -35.79
N ARG A 213 -0.71 -12.09 -34.46
CA ARG A 213 -2.00 -11.98 -33.76
C ARG A 213 -2.56 -10.56 -33.88
N ASP A 214 -3.87 -10.50 -34.03
CA ASP A 214 -4.63 -9.27 -33.88
C ASP A 214 -4.83 -8.99 -32.38
N VAL A 215 -4.33 -7.85 -31.92
CA VAL A 215 -4.28 -7.48 -30.50
C VAL A 215 -4.93 -6.12 -30.31
N TRP A 216 -5.80 -6.03 -29.31
CA TRP A 216 -6.44 -4.80 -28.86
C TRP A 216 -5.67 -4.18 -27.72
N GLU A 217 -5.37 -2.90 -27.85
CA GLU A 217 -4.88 -2.07 -26.77
C GLU A 217 -6.08 -1.47 -26.02
N VAL A 218 -6.13 -1.72 -24.72
CA VAL A 218 -7.17 -1.25 -23.82
C VAL A 218 -6.52 -0.56 -22.65
N ARG A 219 -6.92 0.68 -22.35
CA ARG A 219 -6.43 1.40 -21.17
C ARG A 219 -7.49 1.36 -20.08
N LEU A 220 -7.08 0.93 -18.91
CA LEU A 220 -7.89 0.88 -17.71
C LEU A 220 -7.40 1.98 -16.77
N VAL A 221 -8.27 2.93 -16.44
CA VAL A 221 -7.94 4.09 -15.59
C VAL A 221 -8.72 4.00 -14.27
N TYR A 222 -8.00 4.04 -13.15
CA TYR A 222 -8.55 4.03 -11.80
C TYR A 222 -7.92 5.14 -10.96
N GLY A 223 -8.61 6.27 -10.86
CA GLY A 223 -8.04 7.49 -10.26
C GLY A 223 -6.68 7.82 -10.91
N PRO A 224 -5.56 7.80 -10.15
CA PRO A 224 -4.21 8.02 -10.68
C PRO A 224 -3.65 6.88 -11.52
N LEU A 225 -4.16 5.67 -11.37
CA LEU A 225 -3.53 4.48 -11.95
C LEU A 225 -4.00 4.28 -13.39
N ILE A 226 -3.04 4.01 -14.27
CA ILE A 226 -3.30 3.67 -15.67
C ILE A 226 -2.64 2.33 -15.94
N THR A 227 -3.45 1.34 -16.33
CA THR A 227 -2.97 0.05 -16.81
C THR A 227 -3.29 -0.07 -18.29
N THR A 228 -2.29 -0.39 -19.11
CA THR A 228 -2.49 -0.73 -20.52
C THR A 228 -2.51 -2.24 -20.66
N MET A 229 -3.61 -2.78 -21.17
CA MET A 229 -3.84 -4.20 -21.41
C MET A 229 -3.79 -4.49 -22.90
N PHE A 230 -3.18 -5.62 -23.25
CA PHE A 230 -3.09 -6.14 -24.61
C PHE A 230 -3.86 -7.44 -24.69
N ILE A 231 -5.01 -7.42 -25.36
CA ILE A 231 -6.00 -8.49 -25.37
C ILE A 231 -6.18 -9.00 -26.79
N ASP A 232 -6.08 -10.30 -27.03
CA ASP A 232 -6.35 -10.84 -28.36
C ASP A 232 -7.86 -10.98 -28.65
N THR A 233 -8.20 -11.19 -29.92
CA THR A 233 -9.61 -11.30 -30.37
C THR A 233 -10.38 -12.46 -29.75
N THR A 234 -9.71 -13.39 -29.05
CA THR A 234 -10.37 -14.50 -28.35
C THR A 234 -10.79 -14.15 -26.93
N GLY A 235 -10.44 -12.95 -26.45
CA GLY A 235 -10.62 -12.52 -25.06
C GLY A 235 -9.47 -12.94 -24.15
N THR A 236 -8.30 -13.30 -24.70
CA THR A 236 -7.14 -13.68 -23.89
C THR A 236 -6.27 -12.47 -23.59
N LEU A 237 -6.01 -12.19 -22.31
CA LEU A 237 -5.02 -11.20 -21.90
C LEU A 237 -3.61 -11.72 -22.21
N LEU A 238 -2.88 -11.02 -23.08
CA LEU A 238 -1.52 -11.38 -23.45
C LEU A 238 -0.47 -10.70 -22.57
N MET A 239 -0.75 -9.46 -22.19
CA MET A 239 0.14 -8.62 -21.40
C MET A 239 -0.64 -7.46 -20.79
N GLU A 240 -0.21 -7.01 -19.63
CA GLU A 240 -0.59 -5.71 -19.09
C GLU A 240 0.64 -4.99 -18.55
N GLN A 241 0.60 -3.66 -18.56
CA GLN A 241 1.70 -2.84 -18.06
C GLN A 241 1.18 -1.54 -17.45
N THR A 242 1.95 -1.00 -16.51
CA THR A 242 1.72 0.33 -15.94
C THR A 242 2.89 1.26 -16.29
N PRO A 243 2.67 2.58 -16.41
CA PRO A 243 3.73 3.55 -16.70
C PRO A 243 4.93 3.48 -15.74
N GLU A 244 4.68 3.10 -14.48
CA GLU A 244 5.68 3.02 -13.41
C GLU A 244 6.67 1.86 -13.60
N GLY A 245 6.36 0.94 -14.50
CA GLY A 245 7.25 -0.14 -14.91
C GLY A 245 6.82 -1.53 -14.45
N PHE A 246 5.64 -1.68 -13.85
CA PHE A 246 5.06 -3.01 -13.64
C PHE A 246 4.59 -3.57 -14.98
N MET A 247 4.87 -4.85 -15.21
CA MET A 247 4.46 -5.55 -16.41
C MET A 247 4.16 -7.01 -16.08
N SER A 248 2.96 -7.47 -16.45
CA SER A 248 2.53 -8.86 -16.40
C SER A 248 2.50 -9.40 -17.82
N VAL A 249 3.20 -10.49 -18.11
CA VAL A 249 3.27 -11.07 -19.46
C VAL A 249 2.81 -12.52 -19.40
N ARG A 250 1.86 -12.90 -20.26
CA ARG A 250 1.39 -14.27 -20.34
C ARG A 250 2.51 -15.20 -20.81
N GLU A 251 2.76 -16.25 -20.04
CA GLU A 251 3.78 -17.25 -20.32
C GLU A 251 3.26 -18.67 -20.02
N ASN A 252 4.04 -19.68 -20.37
CA ASN A 252 3.74 -21.03 -19.89
C ASN A 252 3.98 -21.12 -18.37
N ARG A 253 3.26 -22.03 -17.72
CA ARG A 253 3.30 -22.27 -16.27
C ARG A 253 4.71 -22.38 -15.71
N GLU A 254 5.56 -23.22 -16.29
CA GLU A 254 6.91 -23.46 -15.79
C GLU A 254 7.79 -22.20 -15.84
N LYS A 255 7.68 -21.42 -16.91
CA LYS A 255 8.42 -20.17 -17.09
C LYS A 255 7.89 -19.09 -16.17
N ALA A 256 6.57 -18.94 -16.07
CA ALA A 256 5.91 -17.98 -15.19
C ALA A 256 6.26 -18.22 -13.72
N MET A 257 6.17 -19.46 -13.24
CA MET A 257 6.42 -19.79 -11.83
C MET A 257 7.91 -19.86 -11.46
N ARG A 258 8.82 -19.85 -12.44
CA ARG A 258 10.26 -19.86 -12.18
C ARG A 258 10.71 -18.51 -11.62
N ILE A 259 11.06 -18.47 -10.34
CA ILE A 259 11.68 -17.34 -9.66
C ILE A 259 13.08 -17.78 -9.23
N ASP A 260 14.10 -17.02 -9.62
CA ASP A 260 15.46 -17.28 -9.14
C ASP A 260 15.59 -16.78 -7.70
N LEU A 261 15.63 -17.72 -6.75
CA LEU A 261 15.73 -17.39 -5.33
C LEU A 261 17.12 -16.88 -4.92
N ARG A 262 18.14 -17.03 -5.78
CA ARG A 262 19.55 -16.64 -5.50
C ARG A 262 19.91 -15.25 -5.99
N ASP A 263 19.09 -14.69 -6.86
CA ASP A 263 19.17 -13.27 -7.20
C ASP A 263 18.62 -12.49 -6.00
N ASP A 264 19.49 -12.28 -4.99
CA ASP A 264 19.25 -11.23 -4.00
C ASP A 264 19.15 -9.92 -4.76
N VAL A 265 17.96 -9.36 -4.71
CA VAL A 265 17.43 -8.38 -5.64
C VAL A 265 18.19 -7.05 -5.46
N GLU A 266 19.00 -6.66 -6.46
CA GLU A 266 19.58 -5.29 -6.59
C GLU A 266 18.50 -4.18 -6.59
N LEU A 267 17.24 -4.52 -6.84
CA LEU A 267 16.13 -3.60 -7.04
C LEU A 267 15.40 -3.34 -5.72
N ASP A 268 15.80 -2.30 -4.99
CA ASP A 268 15.12 -1.86 -3.78
C ASP A 268 14.06 -0.80 -4.11
N PHE A 269 12.80 -1.06 -3.74
CA PHE A 269 11.69 -0.15 -4.04
C PHE A 269 11.84 1.22 -3.35
N MET A 270 12.45 1.32 -2.17
CA MET A 270 12.72 2.62 -1.55
C MET A 270 13.68 3.44 -2.43
N THR A 271 14.67 2.78 -3.04
CA THR A 271 15.64 3.43 -3.94
C THR A 271 15.03 3.73 -5.31
N GLU A 272 14.18 2.86 -5.84
CA GLU A 272 13.58 3.04 -7.17
C GLU A 272 12.57 4.19 -7.24
N PHE A 273 11.94 4.51 -6.11
CA PHE A 273 10.94 5.58 -5.97
C PHE A 273 11.46 6.84 -5.25
N GLN A 274 12.75 6.89 -4.87
CA GLN A 274 13.34 8.10 -4.28
C GLN A 274 13.53 9.19 -5.34
N ILE A 275 13.44 10.45 -4.92
CA ILE A 275 13.62 11.59 -5.82
C ILE A 275 14.89 12.36 -5.42
N PRO A 276 15.93 12.39 -6.26
CA PRO A 276 17.15 13.13 -5.94
C PRO A 276 16.90 14.65 -5.96
N LEU A 277 17.46 15.37 -5.01
CA LEU A 277 17.50 16.85 -5.01
C LEU A 277 18.68 17.39 -5.86
N GLY A 278 19.09 16.63 -6.87
CA GLY A 278 20.24 16.96 -7.72
C GLY A 278 21.55 17.00 -6.94
N VAL A 279 22.32 18.09 -7.11
CA VAL A 279 23.60 18.32 -6.41
C VAL A 279 23.45 19.10 -5.11
N ALA A 280 22.23 19.55 -4.78
CA ALA A 280 21.99 20.33 -3.57
C ALA A 280 21.81 19.42 -2.37
N VAL A 281 22.28 19.89 -1.20
CA VAL A 281 22.14 19.19 0.08
C VAL A 281 21.54 20.18 1.07
N ILE A 282 20.45 19.77 1.73
CA ILE A 282 19.92 20.49 2.88
C ILE A 282 20.74 20.03 4.10
N GLU A 283 21.58 20.91 4.64
CA GLU A 283 22.57 20.55 5.67
C GLU A 283 21.94 20.29 7.04
N ARG A 284 20.98 21.13 7.44
CA ARG A 284 20.28 21.07 8.74
C ARG A 284 18.78 20.83 8.56
N PRO A 285 18.34 19.70 7.96
CA PRO A 285 16.94 19.51 7.55
C PRO A 285 15.96 19.63 8.72
N ARG A 286 16.37 19.24 9.93
CA ARG A 286 15.55 19.34 11.14
C ARG A 286 15.34 20.76 11.66
N GLU A 287 16.22 21.69 11.27
CA GLU A 287 16.14 23.11 11.63
C GLU A 287 15.51 23.93 10.50
N ALA A 288 15.15 23.31 9.36
CA ALA A 288 14.58 24.01 8.22
C ALA A 288 13.16 24.49 8.56
N VAL A 289 12.95 25.80 8.53
CA VAL A 289 11.66 26.44 8.79
C VAL A 289 10.94 26.86 7.53
N ARG A 290 11.66 27.06 6.43
CA ARG A 290 11.09 27.32 5.11
C ARG A 290 11.91 26.61 4.04
N LEU A 291 11.24 25.98 3.08
CA LEU A 291 11.87 25.31 1.95
C LEU A 291 11.13 25.71 0.66
N VAL A 292 11.88 26.15 -0.34
CA VAL A 292 11.37 26.48 -1.67
C VAL A 292 11.95 25.51 -2.68
N LEU A 293 11.08 24.82 -3.40
CA LEU A 293 11.41 23.84 -4.42
C LEU A 293 10.78 24.23 -5.75
N ARG A 294 11.50 23.98 -6.84
CA ARG A 294 10.91 23.94 -8.17
C ARG A 294 10.52 22.50 -8.49
N VAL A 295 9.25 22.29 -8.84
CA VAL A 295 8.70 20.97 -9.17
C VAL A 295 8.40 20.92 -10.66
N ARG A 296 8.90 19.91 -11.36
CA ARG A 296 8.60 19.68 -12.79
C ARG A 296 8.03 18.28 -12.99
N ASN A 297 7.32 18.09 -14.11
CA ASN A 297 6.66 16.84 -14.49
C ASN A 297 5.63 16.36 -13.45
N LEU A 298 4.99 17.30 -12.76
CA LEU A 298 3.88 16.99 -11.89
C LEU A 298 2.61 16.85 -12.73
N GLN A 299 1.83 15.80 -12.48
CA GLN A 299 0.52 15.66 -13.11
C GLN A 299 -0.49 16.59 -12.45
N ALA A 300 -1.00 17.54 -13.23
CA ALA A 300 -1.99 18.50 -12.78
C ALA A 300 -3.27 17.80 -12.28
N GLY A 301 -3.84 18.33 -11.20
CA GLY A 301 -5.10 17.86 -10.62
C GLY A 301 -5.02 16.56 -9.82
N LEU A 302 -3.83 15.98 -9.66
CA LEU A 302 -3.65 14.77 -8.86
C LEU A 302 -3.20 15.03 -7.42
N PHE A 303 -2.53 16.17 -7.19
CA PHE A 303 -1.90 16.51 -5.92
C PHE A 303 -2.52 17.77 -5.32
N ASP A 304 -2.59 17.78 -3.99
CA ASP A 304 -3.05 18.90 -3.17
C ASP A 304 -1.82 19.59 -2.57
N LEU A 305 -1.27 20.53 -3.34
CA LEU A 305 -0.02 21.21 -3.01
C LEU A 305 -0.20 22.53 -2.27
N ASP A 306 -1.42 23.08 -2.28
CA ASP A 306 -1.79 24.34 -1.63
C ASP A 306 -2.66 24.04 -0.41
N ASP A 307 -2.06 23.46 0.63
CA ASP A 307 -2.73 23.10 1.89
C ASP A 307 -1.84 23.36 3.10
N PHE A 308 -2.50 23.83 4.17
CA PHE A 308 -1.95 24.10 5.49
C PHE A 308 -0.66 24.92 5.46
N ASN A 309 0.52 24.30 5.46
CA ASN A 309 1.80 24.98 5.55
C ASN A 309 2.54 25.07 4.20
N GLN A 310 1.83 24.83 3.11
CA GLN A 310 2.37 24.84 1.76
C GLN A 310 1.61 25.79 0.85
N THR A 311 2.32 26.35 -0.12
CA THR A 311 1.76 27.17 -1.20
C THR A 311 2.32 26.75 -2.55
N TRP A 312 1.45 26.67 -3.56
CA TRP A 312 1.81 26.30 -4.93
C TRP A 312 1.64 27.48 -5.90
N ASP A 313 2.72 27.82 -6.60
CA ASP A 313 2.72 28.75 -7.72
C ASP A 313 2.76 27.96 -9.03
N ASP A 314 1.64 27.98 -9.76
CA ASP A 314 1.49 27.25 -11.01
C ASP A 314 2.31 27.87 -12.17
N GLU A 315 2.48 29.19 -12.18
CA GLU A 315 3.16 29.91 -13.27
C GLU A 315 4.66 29.56 -13.30
N ASP A 316 5.30 29.56 -12.13
CA ASP A 316 6.73 29.28 -12.00
C ASP A 316 7.03 27.83 -11.58
N SER A 317 5.99 27.03 -11.31
CA SER A 317 6.05 25.67 -10.77
C SER A 317 6.87 25.60 -9.47
N ILE A 318 6.58 26.52 -8.55
CA ILE A 318 7.28 26.68 -7.27
C ILE A 318 6.38 26.19 -6.14
N LEU A 319 6.92 25.29 -5.34
CA LEU A 319 6.33 24.85 -4.08
C LEU A 319 7.11 25.48 -2.93
N THR A 320 6.40 26.18 -2.04
CA THR A 320 6.97 26.70 -0.80
C THR A 320 6.34 25.97 0.39
N VAL A 321 7.16 25.42 1.26
CA VAL A 321 6.76 24.81 2.54
C VAL A 321 7.28 25.71 3.67
N ASP A 322 6.43 26.11 4.61
CA ASP A 322 6.79 26.96 5.74
C ASP A 322 6.28 26.37 7.06
N SER A 323 7.16 25.74 7.85
CA SER A 323 6.77 25.06 9.08
C SER A 323 6.39 26.01 10.22
N ARG A 324 6.53 27.33 10.04
CA ARG A 324 6.06 28.35 11.00
C ARG A 324 4.54 28.50 10.96
N GLY A 325 3.88 27.88 9.98
CA GLY A 325 2.44 27.93 9.75
C GLY A 325 2.02 29.06 8.82
N ILE A 326 0.74 29.06 8.44
CA ILE A 326 0.11 30.13 7.66
C ILE A 326 -0.78 31.02 8.53
N PRO A 327 -1.08 32.26 8.11
CA PRO A 327 -2.04 33.10 8.81
C PRO A 327 -3.39 32.41 9.01
N GLU A 328 -4.03 32.66 10.16
CA GLU A 328 -5.30 32.02 10.57
C GLU A 328 -6.42 32.13 9.53
N ALA A 329 -6.47 33.24 8.79
CA ALA A 329 -7.47 33.50 7.74
C ALA A 329 -7.39 32.56 6.52
N THR A 330 -6.30 31.81 6.39
CA THR A 330 -6.03 30.90 5.26
C THR A 330 -6.02 29.42 5.67
N LEU A 331 -6.34 29.10 6.94
CA LEU A 331 -6.32 27.72 7.43
C LEU A 331 -7.39 26.86 6.72
N PRO A 332 -7.06 25.59 6.37
CA PRO A 332 -8.03 24.66 5.81
C PRO A 332 -9.24 24.47 6.72
N GLU A 333 -10.45 24.40 6.15
CA GLU A 333 -11.67 24.12 6.91
C GLU A 333 -11.61 22.73 7.55
N VAL A 334 -12.14 22.58 8.76
CA VAL A 334 -12.36 21.28 9.41
C VAL A 334 -13.57 20.61 8.79
N LEU A 335 -13.36 19.43 8.19
CA LEU A 335 -14.40 18.67 7.48
C LEU A 335 -15.02 17.60 8.39
N PRO A 336 -16.27 17.18 8.16
CA PRO A 336 -16.87 16.05 8.88
C PRO A 336 -16.06 14.75 8.78
N SER A 337 -15.33 14.55 7.67
CA SER A 337 -14.42 13.42 7.47
C SER A 337 -13.25 13.39 8.46
N ASP A 338 -12.86 14.54 9.03
CA ASP A 338 -11.70 14.67 9.90
C ASP A 338 -11.93 14.08 11.30
N THR A 339 -13.18 13.79 11.65
CA THR A 339 -13.56 13.10 12.90
C THR A 339 -14.26 11.76 12.62
N ALA A 340 -14.55 11.44 11.36
CA ALA A 340 -15.22 10.21 10.97
C ALA A 340 -14.33 8.97 11.16
N GLN A 341 -14.96 7.83 11.43
CA GLN A 341 -14.30 6.53 11.33
C GLN A 341 -14.31 6.04 9.88
N THR A 342 -13.27 5.33 9.47
CA THR A 342 -13.16 4.69 8.14
C THR A 342 -12.88 3.20 8.32
N ALA A 343 -12.63 2.47 7.24
CA ALA A 343 -12.29 1.05 7.28
C ALA A 343 -11.00 0.79 8.08
N ASP A 344 -10.01 1.65 7.89
CA ASP A 344 -8.64 1.66 8.41
C ASP A 344 -8.46 2.52 9.69
N ILE A 345 -9.34 3.51 9.94
CA ILE A 345 -9.33 4.37 11.14
C ILE A 345 -10.52 4.03 12.04
N GLN A 346 -10.36 3.07 12.97
CA GLN A 346 -11.44 2.60 13.86
C GLN A 346 -11.58 3.45 15.14
N SER A 347 -11.73 4.77 14.99
CA SER A 347 -11.75 5.73 16.12
C SER A 347 -12.87 5.51 17.14
N ARG A 348 -13.98 4.87 16.76
CA ARG A 348 -15.12 4.59 17.67
C ARG A 348 -15.03 3.24 18.39
N ASP A 349 -14.00 2.42 18.15
CA ASP A 349 -13.81 1.17 18.88
C ASP A 349 -13.51 1.48 20.36
N ARG A 350 -14.17 0.79 21.28
CA ARG A 350 -13.99 1.02 22.73
C ARG A 350 -12.53 0.87 23.18
N ARG A 351 -11.76 -0.04 22.55
CA ARG A 351 -10.33 -0.22 22.83
C ARG A 351 -9.52 1.00 22.41
N MET A 352 -9.88 1.61 21.26
CA MET A 352 -9.24 2.83 20.77
C MET A 352 -9.53 4.01 21.69
N VAL A 353 -10.80 4.21 22.07
CA VAL A 353 -11.22 5.26 23.01
C VAL A 353 -10.49 5.11 24.35
N SER A 354 -10.51 3.91 24.95
CA SER A 354 -9.81 3.67 26.23
C SER A 354 -8.29 3.81 26.13
N ALA A 355 -7.68 3.52 24.97
CA ALA A 355 -6.27 3.76 24.76
C ALA A 355 -5.96 5.26 24.70
N ALA A 356 -6.75 6.03 23.95
CA ALA A 356 -6.59 7.47 23.82
C ALA A 356 -6.69 8.15 25.20
N GLU A 357 -7.77 7.90 25.95
CA GLU A 357 -7.96 8.45 27.31
C GLU A 357 -6.82 8.10 28.27
N ARG A 358 -6.24 6.90 28.15
CA ARG A 358 -5.11 6.45 28.97
C ARG A 358 -3.82 7.17 28.59
N ILE A 359 -3.52 7.28 27.29
CA ILE A 359 -2.29 7.91 26.78
C ILE A 359 -2.28 9.39 27.13
N THR A 360 -3.42 10.06 27.01
CA THR A 360 -3.52 11.52 27.20
C THR A 360 -3.88 11.94 28.63
N ARG A 361 -3.72 11.03 29.60
CA ARG A 361 -4.06 11.31 31.00
C ARG A 361 -3.16 12.42 31.55
N GLY A 362 -3.78 13.50 31.99
CA GLY A 362 -3.07 14.65 32.58
C GLY A 362 -2.81 15.81 31.61
N ALA A 363 -3.12 15.65 30.31
CA ALA A 363 -3.12 16.75 29.36
C ALA A 363 -4.34 17.67 29.59
N GLY A 364 -4.08 18.98 29.66
CA GLY A 364 -5.05 20.05 29.88
C GLY A 364 -5.66 20.62 28.60
N THR A 365 -4.92 20.63 27.49
CA THR A 365 -5.41 21.13 26.18
C THR A 365 -5.44 20.03 25.10
N ASP A 366 -6.10 20.28 23.97
CA ASP A 366 -6.12 19.32 22.86
C ASP A 366 -4.74 19.21 22.20
N PHE A 367 -3.96 20.29 22.15
CA PHE A 367 -2.57 20.23 21.70
C PHE A 367 -1.71 19.32 22.59
N GLU A 368 -1.82 19.47 23.92
CA GLU A 368 -1.07 18.61 24.86
C GLU A 368 -1.49 17.13 24.73
N ARG A 369 -2.76 16.84 24.41
CA ARG A 369 -3.24 15.48 24.13
C ARG A 369 -2.58 14.91 22.87
N LEU A 370 -2.52 15.68 21.80
CA LEU A 370 -1.88 15.27 20.53
C LEU A 370 -0.37 15.06 20.70
N GLN A 371 0.31 15.93 21.45
CA GLN A 371 1.73 15.76 21.76
C GLN A 371 1.98 14.49 22.58
N ALA A 372 1.13 14.19 23.58
CA ALA A 372 1.22 12.95 24.35
C ALA A 372 1.02 11.70 23.47
N ILE A 373 0.10 11.77 22.50
CA ILE A 373 -0.08 10.71 21.49
C ILE A 373 1.19 10.56 20.65
N ASN A 374 1.73 11.65 20.08
CA ASN A 374 2.95 11.64 19.26
C ASN A 374 4.10 10.92 19.98
N ASP A 375 4.40 11.38 21.20
CA ASP A 375 5.46 10.86 22.04
C ASP A 375 5.26 9.38 22.40
N TYR A 376 4.02 9.00 22.72
CA TYR A 376 3.71 7.62 23.06
C TYR A 376 3.96 6.70 21.88
N LEU A 377 3.48 7.06 20.69
CA LEU A 377 3.63 6.24 19.50
C LEU A 377 5.10 6.14 19.07
N TYR A 378 5.84 7.25 19.05
CA TYR A 378 7.28 7.26 18.75
C TYR A 378 8.09 6.34 19.66
N LYS A 379 7.74 6.29 20.96
CA LYS A 379 8.46 5.50 21.97
C LYS A 379 8.05 4.03 21.99
N ASN A 380 6.82 3.70 21.59
CA ASN A 380 6.24 2.37 21.85
C ASN A 380 5.97 1.54 20.60
N ILE A 381 5.95 2.12 19.40
CA ILE A 381 5.82 1.35 18.15
C ILE A 381 7.21 0.91 17.69
N ASP A 382 7.38 -0.40 17.47
CA ASP A 382 8.55 -0.95 16.81
C ASP A 382 8.53 -0.64 15.30
N LYS A 383 9.57 0.05 14.82
CA LYS A 383 9.67 0.51 13.43
C LYS A 383 10.04 -0.66 12.54
N SER A 384 9.08 -1.14 11.77
CA SER A 384 9.33 -2.23 10.83
C SER A 384 8.50 -2.09 9.57
N LEU A 385 9.17 -2.25 8.42
CA LEU A 385 8.51 -2.34 7.13
C LEU A 385 7.60 -3.58 7.11
N THR A 386 6.29 -3.35 6.96
CA THR A 386 5.29 -4.41 6.93
C THR A 386 4.41 -4.21 5.72
N ALA A 387 4.42 -5.16 4.78
CA ALA A 387 3.40 -5.22 3.74
C ALA A 387 2.08 -5.70 4.38
N SER A 388 1.26 -4.77 4.88
CA SER A 388 -0.07 -5.03 5.41
C SER A 388 -1.09 -4.01 4.91
N ILE A 389 -2.37 -4.40 4.89
CA ILE A 389 -3.46 -3.43 4.77
C ILE A 389 -3.58 -2.70 6.10
N PRO A 390 -3.45 -1.36 6.16
CA PRO A 390 -3.42 -0.63 7.42
C PRO A 390 -4.72 -0.79 8.24
N SER A 391 -4.58 -0.98 9.56
CA SER A 391 -5.70 -1.02 10.51
C SER A 391 -5.25 -0.45 11.85
N ALA A 392 -5.81 0.69 12.26
CA ALA A 392 -5.41 1.37 13.50
C ALA A 392 -5.49 0.45 14.72
N LEU A 393 -6.55 -0.35 14.81
CA LEU A 393 -6.78 -1.27 15.92
C LEU A 393 -5.76 -2.39 15.95
N ASP A 394 -5.36 -2.89 14.78
CA ASP A 394 -4.31 -3.88 14.63
C ASP A 394 -2.96 -3.34 15.08
N VAL A 395 -2.65 -2.10 14.71
CA VAL A 395 -1.42 -1.41 15.15
C VAL A 395 -1.46 -1.19 16.66
N LEU A 396 -2.58 -0.77 17.24
CA LEU A 396 -2.73 -0.58 18.68
C LEU A 396 -2.44 -1.87 19.47
N GLN A 397 -2.76 -3.04 18.91
CA GLN A 397 -2.53 -4.32 19.57
C GLN A 397 -1.12 -4.86 19.35
N ARG A 398 -0.52 -4.64 18.18
CA ARG A 398 0.81 -5.16 17.84
C ARG A 398 1.96 -4.23 18.23
N MET A 399 1.69 -2.92 18.24
CA MET A 399 2.67 -1.86 18.45
C MET A 399 3.88 -2.01 17.53
N ARG A 400 3.63 -2.22 16.24
CA ARG A 400 4.67 -2.45 15.22
C ARG A 400 4.17 -1.98 13.85
N GLY A 401 5.03 -1.32 13.08
CA GLY A 401 4.73 -0.88 11.71
C GLY A 401 5.64 0.24 11.21
N ASP A 402 5.36 0.79 10.04
CA ASP A 402 6.09 1.90 9.41
C ASP A 402 5.33 3.23 9.53
N CYS A 403 5.69 4.23 8.73
CA CYS A 403 5.08 5.57 8.71
C CYS A 403 3.54 5.53 8.57
N ASN A 404 3.00 4.56 7.83
CA ASN A 404 1.57 4.38 7.66
C ASN A 404 0.90 3.93 8.96
N GLU A 405 1.43 2.88 9.60
CA GLU A 405 0.87 2.39 10.85
C GLU A 405 0.93 3.43 11.97
N HIS A 406 2.01 4.21 12.06
CA HIS A 406 2.12 5.31 13.02
C HIS A 406 1.04 6.36 12.77
N SER A 407 0.88 6.80 11.52
CA SER A 407 -0.06 7.84 11.14
C SER A 407 -1.52 7.39 11.28
N VAL A 408 -1.86 6.17 10.84
CA VAL A 408 -3.21 5.59 10.98
C VAL A 408 -3.59 5.49 12.46
N LEU A 409 -2.69 4.99 13.32
CA LEU A 409 -2.98 4.89 14.75
C LEU A 409 -3.08 6.25 15.42
N PHE A 410 -2.20 7.20 15.07
CA PHE A 410 -2.28 8.57 15.59
C PHE A 410 -3.65 9.19 15.27
N VAL A 411 -4.06 9.16 13.99
CA VAL A 411 -5.34 9.73 13.58
C VAL A 411 -6.51 9.05 14.28
N ALA A 412 -6.47 7.71 14.45
CA ALA A 412 -7.51 7.00 15.16
C ALA A 412 -7.62 7.40 16.64
N LEU A 413 -6.48 7.59 17.33
CA LEU A 413 -6.44 8.04 18.73
C LEU A 413 -6.93 9.49 18.87
N ALA A 414 -6.52 10.39 17.98
CA ALA A 414 -6.99 11.78 17.96
C ALA A 414 -8.51 11.85 17.73
N ARG A 415 -9.01 11.17 16.69
CA ARG A 415 -10.44 11.13 16.37
C ARG A 415 -11.27 10.43 17.45
N ALA A 416 -10.70 9.50 18.21
CA ALA A 416 -11.38 8.86 19.35
C ALA A 416 -11.66 9.85 20.48
N LEU A 417 -10.90 10.94 20.57
CA LEU A 417 -11.10 12.05 21.49
C LEU A 417 -11.97 13.17 20.90
N GLY A 418 -12.46 12.99 19.66
CA GLY A 418 -13.21 14.02 18.92
C GLY A 418 -12.34 15.09 18.28
N ILE A 419 -11.01 14.95 18.32
CA ILE A 419 -10.08 15.91 17.74
C ILE A 419 -9.98 15.65 16.22
N PRO A 420 -10.23 16.66 15.36
CA PRO A 420 -10.09 16.51 13.92
C PRO A 420 -8.64 16.22 13.52
N ALA A 421 -8.42 15.18 12.72
CA ALA A 421 -7.08 14.79 12.26
C ALA A 421 -7.12 14.18 10.86
N ARG A 422 -6.06 14.41 10.08
CA ARG A 422 -5.84 13.91 8.72
C ARG A 422 -4.47 13.27 8.60
N MET A 423 -4.38 12.23 7.79
CA MET A 423 -3.09 11.73 7.34
C MET A 423 -2.61 12.58 6.17
N ASN A 424 -1.38 13.05 6.26
CA ASN A 424 -0.64 13.64 5.16
C ASN A 424 0.23 12.57 4.52
N VAL A 425 0.26 12.62 3.20
CA VAL A 425 0.96 11.67 2.35
C VAL A 425 1.83 12.48 1.40
N GLY A 426 3.14 12.22 1.41
CA GLY A 426 4.08 13.04 0.67
C GLY A 426 5.50 12.53 0.77
N LEU A 427 6.44 13.47 0.97
CA LEU A 427 7.86 13.19 0.96
C LEU A 427 8.57 13.77 2.18
N ILE A 428 9.64 13.12 2.61
CA ILE A 428 10.64 13.69 3.53
C ILE A 428 12.01 13.70 2.89
N TYR A 429 12.80 14.71 3.23
CA TYR A 429 14.20 14.77 2.82
C TYR A 429 15.09 13.93 3.74
N MET A 430 15.96 13.11 3.14
CA MET A 430 17.01 12.37 3.83
C MET A 430 18.20 12.17 2.88
N ASP A 431 19.40 12.58 3.31
CA ASP A 431 20.66 12.31 2.62
C ASP A 431 20.70 12.63 1.11
N GLY A 432 20.10 13.75 0.70
CA GLY A 432 20.09 14.22 -0.69
C GLY A 432 18.91 13.73 -1.53
N TYR A 433 18.02 12.94 -0.94
CA TYR A 433 16.85 12.36 -1.61
C TYR A 433 15.57 12.69 -0.85
N PHE A 434 14.48 12.77 -1.59
CA PHE A 434 13.14 12.76 -1.05
C PHE A 434 12.57 11.35 -1.12
N TYR A 435 12.07 10.85 0.00
CA TYR A 435 11.46 9.54 0.13
C TYR A 435 9.99 9.68 0.47
N TYR A 436 9.19 8.72 0.00
CA TYR A 436 7.82 8.57 0.45
C TYR A 436 7.72 8.56 1.98
N HIS A 437 6.73 9.29 2.50
CA HIS A 437 6.41 9.29 3.92
C HIS A 437 4.94 9.62 4.17
N ALA A 438 4.46 9.18 5.34
CA ALA A 438 3.15 9.53 5.88
C ALA A 438 3.30 10.11 7.29
N TRP A 439 2.59 11.22 7.55
CA TRP A 439 2.55 11.88 8.86
C TRP A 439 1.14 12.45 9.11
N VAL A 440 0.95 13.24 10.16
CA VAL A 440 -0.37 13.73 10.57
C VAL A 440 -0.42 15.25 10.63
N GLN A 441 -1.57 15.80 10.23
CA GLN A 441 -2.03 17.12 10.69
C GLN A 441 -3.30 16.98 11.53
N ALA A 442 -3.41 17.74 12.61
CA ALA A 442 -4.55 17.70 13.53
C ALA A 442 -4.92 19.10 14.00
N PHE A 443 -6.22 19.36 14.16
CA PHE A 443 -6.76 20.65 14.56
C PHE A 443 -6.91 20.71 16.07
N ALA A 444 -6.18 21.59 16.74
CA ALA A 444 -6.24 21.77 18.18
C ALA A 444 -6.10 23.24 18.56
N ASP A 445 -6.85 23.64 19.58
CA ASP A 445 -6.77 24.96 20.21
C ASP A 445 -6.94 26.15 19.21
N GLY A 446 -7.63 25.92 18.09
CA GLY A 446 -7.98 26.94 17.08
C GLY A 446 -7.17 26.90 15.80
N GLU A 447 -6.13 26.06 15.71
CA GLU A 447 -5.25 26.00 14.56
C GLU A 447 -4.86 24.54 14.18
N TRP A 448 -4.33 24.38 12.98
CA TRP A 448 -3.79 23.09 12.52
C TRP A 448 -2.34 22.95 12.97
N HIS A 449 -2.01 21.75 13.44
CA HIS A 449 -0.67 21.36 13.90
C HIS A 449 -0.21 20.12 13.13
N THR A 450 1.10 19.94 12.99
CA THR A 450 1.69 18.76 12.36
C THR A 450 2.45 17.89 13.35
N PHE A 451 2.36 16.58 13.15
CA PHE A 451 2.98 15.58 13.99
C PHE A 451 3.53 14.45 13.12
N ASP A 452 4.74 14.02 13.44
CA ASP A 452 5.33 12.80 12.87
C ASP A 452 5.74 11.88 14.02
N ALA A 453 4.89 10.90 14.31
CA ALA A 453 5.15 9.91 15.35
C ALA A 453 6.23 8.89 14.96
N THR A 454 6.57 8.77 13.67
CA THR A 454 7.67 7.91 13.22
C THR A 454 9.02 8.55 13.50
N LEU A 455 9.14 9.86 13.29
CA LEU A 455 10.37 10.62 13.51
C LEU A 455 10.40 11.33 14.88
N GLY A 456 9.28 11.35 15.61
CA GLY A 456 9.15 11.98 16.92
C GLY A 456 9.12 13.49 16.85
N GLN A 457 8.51 14.06 15.81
CA GLN A 457 8.54 15.50 15.55
C GLN A 457 7.18 16.15 15.82
N ASN A 458 7.20 17.32 16.46
CA ASN A 458 6.11 18.29 16.48
C ASN A 458 6.68 19.71 16.75
N PRO A 459 6.47 20.70 15.85
CA PRO A 459 5.96 20.55 14.50
C PRO A 459 6.92 19.72 13.63
N VAL A 460 6.46 19.31 12.45
CA VAL A 460 7.36 18.75 11.42
C VAL A 460 8.18 19.88 10.78
N ASP A 461 9.39 19.57 10.31
CA ASP A 461 10.26 20.54 9.65
C ASP A 461 9.78 20.84 8.20
N ALA A 462 10.31 21.91 7.58
CA ALA A 462 9.94 22.32 6.23
C ALA A 462 10.39 21.34 5.13
N THR A 463 11.09 20.27 5.48
CA THR A 463 11.46 19.21 4.52
C THR A 463 10.40 18.13 4.37
N HIS A 464 9.28 18.25 5.08
CA HIS A 464 8.07 17.44 4.88
C HIS A 464 7.20 18.06 3.79
N VAL A 465 7.30 17.51 2.58
CA VAL A 465 6.59 17.98 1.40
C VAL A 465 5.31 17.16 1.21
N LYS A 466 4.17 17.72 1.62
CA LYS A 466 2.85 17.14 1.40
C LYS A 466 2.51 17.13 -0.09
N LEU A 467 1.96 16.00 -0.54
CA LEU A 467 1.47 15.82 -1.90
C LEU A 467 -0.05 15.62 -1.93
N THR A 468 -0.60 14.98 -0.90
CA THR A 468 -2.04 14.75 -0.75
C THR A 468 -2.35 14.45 0.71
N ALA A 469 -3.64 14.46 1.05
CA ALA A 469 -4.15 13.99 2.33
C ALA A 469 -5.33 13.05 2.13
N GLY A 470 -5.47 12.06 3.00
CA GLY A 470 -6.64 11.18 2.98
C GLY A 470 -6.33 9.72 3.25
N ASP A 471 -7.09 8.86 2.59
CA ASP A 471 -7.12 7.41 2.79
C ASP A 471 -6.13 6.68 1.86
N LEU A 472 -6.17 5.34 1.90
CA LEU A 472 -5.28 4.45 1.14
C LEU A 472 -5.33 4.69 -0.39
N ASP A 473 -6.43 5.23 -0.94
CA ASP A 473 -6.50 5.57 -2.37
C ASP A 473 -5.53 6.71 -2.72
N GLN A 474 -5.35 7.67 -1.82
CA GLN A 474 -4.42 8.78 -2.01
C GLN A 474 -2.97 8.31 -1.98
N MET A 475 -2.67 7.22 -1.25
CA MET A 475 -1.35 6.59 -1.31
C MET A 475 -1.05 6.00 -2.69
N LEU A 476 -2.06 5.54 -3.44
CA LEU A 476 -1.87 5.05 -4.82
C LEU A 476 -1.50 6.17 -5.79
N ALA A 477 -1.85 7.42 -5.52
CA ALA A 477 -1.45 8.58 -6.34
C ALA A 477 0.06 8.79 -6.38
N LEU A 478 0.77 8.34 -5.36
CA LEU A 478 2.21 8.51 -5.26
C LEU A 478 3.00 7.66 -6.25
N LEU A 479 2.43 6.55 -6.74
CA LEU A 479 3.04 5.77 -7.83
C LEU A 479 3.28 6.66 -9.07
N ARG A 480 2.45 7.70 -9.27
CA ARG A 480 2.61 8.68 -10.36
C ARG A 480 3.57 9.82 -10.04
N PHE A 481 3.94 10.04 -8.78
CA PHE A 481 4.86 11.11 -8.40
C PHE A 481 6.33 10.78 -8.73
N GLY A 482 6.67 9.50 -8.96
CA GLY A 482 8.04 9.08 -9.30
C GLY A 482 8.61 9.69 -10.60
N GLU A 483 7.79 10.30 -11.45
CA GLU A 483 8.23 11.03 -12.65
C GLU A 483 8.58 12.50 -12.38
N ALA A 484 8.21 13.01 -11.20
CA ALA A 484 8.45 14.39 -10.82
C ALA A 484 9.95 14.65 -10.63
N ARG A 485 10.37 15.87 -10.95
CA ARG A 485 11.74 16.34 -10.72
C ARG A 485 11.72 17.50 -9.74
N LEU A 486 12.41 17.32 -8.62
CA LEU A 486 12.60 18.36 -7.62
C LEU A 486 13.93 19.07 -7.86
N SER A 487 13.93 20.40 -7.74
CA SER A 487 15.14 21.21 -7.79
C SER A 487 15.10 22.20 -6.64
N PHE A 488 16.21 22.27 -5.90
CA PHE A 488 16.38 23.21 -4.80
C PHE A 488 16.35 24.66 -5.31
N VAL A 489 15.65 25.53 -4.57
CA VAL A 489 15.64 26.98 -4.79
C VAL A 489 16.22 27.70 -3.58
N GLU A 490 15.63 27.50 -2.41
CA GLU A 490 15.99 28.20 -1.17
C GLU A 490 15.62 27.38 0.06
N VAL A 491 16.37 27.53 1.17
CA VAL A 491 15.99 27.04 2.49
C VAL A 491 16.33 28.10 3.54
N GLU A 492 15.42 28.31 4.51
CA GLU A 492 15.66 29.10 5.71
C GLU A 492 15.72 28.16 6.92
N TYR A 493 16.66 28.42 7.83
CA TYR A 493 16.77 27.67 9.08
C TYR A 493 16.34 28.51 10.27
N GLU A 494 15.89 27.83 11.33
CA GLU A 494 15.62 28.45 12.61
C GLU A 494 16.88 29.17 13.14
N GLY A 495 16.71 30.41 13.58
CA GLY A 495 17.81 31.21 14.14
C GLY A 495 18.67 31.99 13.14
N ASP A 496 18.52 31.78 11.83
CA ASP A 496 19.29 32.51 10.81
C ASP A 496 18.79 33.97 10.61
N ASN A 497 17.66 34.35 11.22
CA ASN A 497 17.13 35.72 11.27
C ASN A 497 17.65 36.54 12.47
N VAL A 498 18.96 36.50 12.72
CA VAL A 498 19.65 37.50 13.54
C VAL A 498 20.53 38.34 12.60
N GLU A 499 20.03 39.53 12.27
CA GLU A 499 20.65 40.60 11.46
C GLU A 499 20.60 40.48 9.92
N ARG A 500 19.59 41.14 9.33
CA ARG A 500 19.76 41.95 8.11
C ARG A 500 19.07 43.30 8.25
#